data_AF-A0A4Q3AY24-F1
#
_entry.id   AF-A0A4Q3AY24-F1
#
_cell.length_a   1.000
_cell.length_b   1.000
_cell.length_c   1.000
_cell.angle_alpha   90.00
_cell.angle_beta   90.00
_cell.angle_gamma   90.00
#
_symmetry.space_group_name_H-M   'P 1'
#
loop_
_entity.id
_entity.type
_entity.pdbx_description
1 polymer ?
#
loop_
_entity_poly.entity_id
_entity_poly.type
_entity_poly.pdbx_seq_one_letter_code
_entity_poly.pdbx_strand_id
1 'polypeptide(L)'
;MKHHQHKRHLNESLKNLTPETQPQWGRMTAQHMIEHLTNSVNASNGRKQFEPAFTAEEIARAKEFLMSEKPLPRGVQTVVNGDLPALRNETMEDAKRELRQALDEYENHYMFSNEAKHAHPRFGHLNRDEWDVFHDKHFTHHFKQFGLLE
;
A
#
# COMPACT_ATOMS: atom_id res chain seq x y z
N MET A 1 -1.81 -2.94 21.05
CA MET A 1 -0.93 -1.75 21.12
C MET A 1 -0.20 -1.43 19.82
N LYS A 2 0.20 -2.40 18.97
CA LYS A 2 0.92 -2.14 17.70
C LYS A 2 0.11 -1.32 16.66
N HIS A 3 -1.18 -1.60 16.46
CA HIS A 3 -2.05 -0.86 15.50
C HIS A 3 -2.13 0.66 15.73
N HIS A 4 -2.00 1.13 16.99
CA HIS A 4 -2.08 2.57 17.30
C HIS A 4 -0.79 3.36 17.00
N GLN A 5 0.36 2.69 16.88
CA GLN A 5 1.60 3.35 16.47
C GLN A 5 1.63 3.58 14.96
N HIS A 6 1.14 2.61 14.17
CA HIS A 6 1.09 2.70 12.71
C HIS A 6 0.17 3.83 12.22
N LYS A 7 -1.05 3.94 12.77
CA LYS A 7 -1.99 5.03 12.43
C LYS A 7 -1.48 6.42 12.80
N ARG A 8 -0.71 6.55 13.88
CA ARG A 8 -0.16 7.84 14.31
C ARG A 8 0.91 8.32 13.34
N HIS A 9 1.82 7.41 12.99
CA HIS A 9 2.90 7.71 12.06
C HIS A 9 2.37 8.05 10.66
N LEU A 10 1.38 7.28 10.17
CA LEU A 10 0.67 7.56 8.93
C LEU A 10 0.08 8.99 8.90
N ASN A 11 -0.65 9.39 9.94
CA ASN A 11 -1.29 10.71 9.97
C ASN A 11 -0.27 11.86 10.00
N GLU A 12 0.85 11.69 10.69
CA GLU A 12 1.94 12.66 10.72
C GLU A 12 2.64 12.75 9.35
N SER A 13 2.99 11.60 8.76
CA SER A 13 3.58 11.55 7.42
C SER A 13 2.69 12.20 6.36
N LEU A 14 1.36 11.93 6.38
CA LEU A 14 0.42 12.53 5.44
C LEU A 14 0.24 14.05 5.63
N LYS A 15 0.40 14.57 6.84
CA LYS A 15 0.34 16.01 7.11
C LYS A 15 1.55 16.76 6.53
N ASN A 16 2.72 16.14 6.55
CA ASN A 16 3.96 16.74 6.08
C ASN A 16 4.11 16.70 4.54
N LEU A 17 3.28 15.92 3.84
CA LEU A 17 3.26 15.89 2.38
C LEU A 17 2.64 17.16 1.79
N THR A 18 3.41 17.80 0.92
CA THR A 18 2.98 18.90 0.04
C THR A 18 3.05 18.46 -1.43
N PRO A 19 2.35 19.15 -2.35
CA PRO A 19 2.45 18.85 -3.79
C PRO A 19 3.89 18.93 -4.34
N GLU A 20 4.75 19.74 -3.71
CA GLU A 20 6.14 19.95 -4.10
C GLU A 20 7.08 18.86 -3.57
N THR A 21 6.62 17.98 -2.68
CA THR A 21 7.43 16.90 -2.10
C THR A 21 7.85 15.93 -3.20
N GLN A 22 9.15 15.89 -3.47
CA GLN A 22 9.74 15.03 -4.51
C GLN A 22 10.16 13.67 -3.95
N PRO A 23 10.03 12.58 -4.73
CA PRO A 23 10.58 11.29 -4.34
C PRO A 23 12.11 11.31 -4.40
N GLN A 24 12.74 10.63 -3.45
CA GLN A 24 14.17 10.32 -3.42
C GLN A 24 14.57 9.29 -4.50
N TRP A 25 13.62 8.44 -4.95
CA TRP A 25 13.80 7.52 -6.07
C TRP A 25 12.46 7.22 -6.76
N GLY A 26 12.49 6.78 -8.02
CA GLY A 26 11.28 6.49 -8.80
C GLY A 26 10.68 7.74 -9.44
N ARG A 27 9.45 7.62 -9.95
CA ARG A 27 8.81 8.67 -10.77
C ARG A 27 7.51 9.26 -10.19
N MET A 28 6.90 8.60 -9.22
CA MET A 28 5.61 9.04 -8.64
C MET A 28 5.73 10.43 -8.01
N THR A 29 4.75 11.30 -8.26
CA THR A 29 4.56 12.49 -7.43
C THR A 29 3.94 12.10 -6.08
N ALA A 30 3.93 13.02 -5.11
CA ALA A 30 3.29 12.79 -3.81
C ALA A 30 1.84 12.32 -3.93
N GLN A 31 1.06 12.94 -4.83
CA GLN A 31 -0.32 12.52 -5.07
C GLN A 31 -0.40 11.12 -5.70
N HIS A 32 0.46 10.79 -6.67
CA HIS A 32 0.50 9.43 -7.24
C HIS A 32 0.79 8.38 -6.17
N MET A 33 1.68 8.68 -5.23
CA MET A 33 2.01 7.77 -4.14
C MET A 33 0.80 7.53 -3.22
N ILE A 34 0.09 8.60 -2.83
CA ILE A 34 -1.13 8.48 -2.01
C ILE A 34 -2.17 7.63 -2.73
N GLU A 35 -2.43 7.95 -4.00
CA GLU A 35 -3.37 7.23 -4.85
C GLU A 35 -2.97 5.76 -5.11
N HIS A 36 -1.67 5.48 -5.17
CA HIS A 36 -1.13 4.14 -5.29
C HIS A 36 -1.35 3.32 -4.02
N LEU A 37 -1.06 3.88 -2.84
CA LEU A 37 -1.34 3.24 -1.56
C LEU A 37 -2.84 2.94 -1.40
N THR A 38 -3.71 3.89 -1.75
CA THR A 38 -5.17 3.69 -1.68
C THR A 38 -5.64 2.51 -2.55
N ASN A 39 -5.05 2.33 -3.74
CA ASN A 39 -5.38 1.18 -4.59
C ASN A 39 -5.04 -0.15 -3.92
N SER A 40 -3.95 -0.20 -3.15
CA SER A 40 -3.57 -1.41 -2.42
C SER A 40 -4.51 -1.69 -1.24
N VAL A 41 -4.86 -0.64 -0.48
CA VAL A 41 -5.84 -0.76 0.61
C VAL A 41 -7.21 -1.23 0.09
N ASN A 42 -7.67 -0.69 -1.04
CA ASN A 42 -8.90 -1.18 -1.69
C ASN A 42 -8.79 -2.63 -2.20
N ALA A 43 -7.59 -3.09 -2.55
CA ALA A 43 -7.36 -4.50 -2.90
C ALA A 43 -7.57 -5.40 -1.68
N SER A 44 -7.03 -4.95 -0.54
CA SER A 44 -7.02 -5.71 0.70
C SER A 44 -8.38 -5.91 1.35
N ASN A 45 -9.43 -5.20 0.92
CA ASN A 45 -10.81 -5.37 1.39
C ASN A 45 -11.79 -5.79 0.29
N GLY A 46 -11.27 -6.24 -0.87
CA GLY A 46 -12.06 -6.78 -1.98
C GLY A 46 -12.77 -5.74 -2.85
N ARG A 47 -12.61 -4.45 -2.57
CA ARG A 47 -13.14 -3.36 -3.40
C ARG A 47 -12.43 -3.22 -4.75
N LYS A 48 -11.18 -3.69 -4.82
CA LYS A 48 -10.43 -3.81 -6.05
C LYS A 48 -9.92 -5.24 -6.20
N GLN A 49 -10.23 -5.88 -7.31
CA GLN A 49 -9.82 -7.26 -7.56
C GLN A 49 -8.66 -7.30 -8.54
N PHE A 50 -7.74 -8.21 -8.32
CA PHE A 50 -6.60 -8.46 -9.17
C PHE A 50 -6.48 -9.96 -9.41
N GLU A 51 -6.17 -10.34 -10.64
CA GLU A 51 -5.82 -11.71 -10.96
C GLU A 51 -4.34 -11.96 -10.64
N PRO A 52 -4.00 -13.00 -9.86
CA PRO A 52 -2.60 -13.37 -9.63
C PRO A 52 -1.93 -13.77 -10.95
N ALA A 53 -0.79 -13.16 -11.26
CA ALA A 53 -0.06 -13.42 -12.50
C ALA A 53 1.12 -14.41 -12.34
N PHE A 54 1.21 -15.09 -11.20
CA PHE A 54 2.37 -15.89 -10.79
C PHE A 54 1.99 -17.34 -10.48
N THR A 55 2.93 -18.26 -10.66
CA THR A 55 2.77 -19.67 -10.28
C THR A 55 2.64 -19.83 -8.77
N ALA A 56 2.08 -20.97 -8.32
CA ALA A 56 1.93 -21.27 -6.89
C ALA A 56 3.28 -21.27 -6.14
N GLU A 57 4.34 -21.76 -6.78
CA GLU A 57 5.70 -21.78 -6.22
C GLU A 57 6.28 -20.36 -6.07
N GLU A 58 6.09 -19.49 -7.07
CA GLU A 58 6.50 -18.09 -7.00
C GLU A 58 5.73 -17.27 -5.97
N ILE A 59 4.45 -17.59 -5.77
CA ILE A 59 3.61 -17.02 -4.71
C ILE A 59 4.12 -17.47 -3.35
N ALA A 60 4.40 -18.76 -3.16
CA ALA A 60 4.90 -19.30 -1.88
C ALA A 60 6.21 -18.61 -1.46
N ARG A 61 7.20 -18.54 -2.36
CA ARG A 61 8.46 -17.81 -2.12
C ARG A 61 8.25 -16.33 -1.80
N ALA A 62 7.28 -15.70 -2.44
CA ALA A 62 7.00 -14.30 -2.20
C ALA A 62 6.33 -14.05 -0.85
N LYS A 63 5.46 -14.98 -0.40
CA LYS A 63 4.91 -14.95 0.95
C LYS A 63 5.99 -15.15 2.01
N GLU A 64 6.95 -16.05 1.80
CA GLU A 64 8.11 -16.19 2.70
C GLU A 64 8.90 -14.87 2.81
N PHE A 65 9.13 -14.20 1.68
CA PHE A 65 9.75 -12.87 1.67
C PHE A 65 8.89 -11.83 2.40
N LEU A 66 7.59 -11.80 2.13
CA LEU A 66 6.64 -10.89 2.77
C LEU A 66 6.70 -11.02 4.30
N MET A 67 6.72 -12.25 4.80
CA MET A 67 6.73 -12.54 6.24
C MET A 67 8.13 -12.45 6.89
N SER A 68 9.18 -12.20 6.12
CA SER A 68 10.53 -11.96 6.66
C SER A 68 10.71 -10.53 7.20
N GLU A 69 11.80 -10.25 7.90
CA GLU A 69 12.15 -8.88 8.31
C GLU A 69 12.74 -8.01 7.17
N LYS A 70 12.90 -8.58 5.96
CA LYS A 70 13.50 -7.85 4.84
C LYS A 70 12.54 -6.75 4.34
N PRO A 71 13.03 -5.50 4.17
CA PRO A 71 12.22 -4.43 3.60
C PRO A 71 11.97 -4.66 2.11
N LEU A 72 10.93 -4.02 1.56
CA LEU A 72 10.72 -3.99 0.11
C LEU A 72 11.91 -3.29 -0.57
N PRO A 73 12.56 -3.90 -1.58
CA PRO A 73 13.71 -3.32 -2.24
C PRO A 73 13.38 -1.97 -2.89
N ARG A 74 14.33 -1.04 -2.89
CA ARG A 74 14.20 0.23 -3.63
C ARG A 74 14.04 -0.02 -5.12
N GLY A 75 13.16 0.73 -5.77
CA GLY A 75 12.98 0.66 -7.23
C GLY A 75 12.20 -0.55 -7.74
N VAL A 76 11.53 -1.32 -6.87
CA VAL A 76 10.57 -2.35 -7.30
C VAL A 76 9.47 -1.67 -8.12
N GLN A 77 9.39 -2.04 -9.40
CA GLN A 77 8.34 -1.54 -10.29
C GLN A 77 7.12 -2.46 -10.17
N THR A 78 5.96 -1.88 -9.84
CA THR A 78 4.68 -2.59 -9.79
C THR A 78 3.89 -2.46 -11.09
N VAL A 79 4.33 -1.60 -12.02
CA VAL A 79 3.65 -1.33 -13.29
C VAL A 79 4.46 -1.94 -14.42
N VAL A 80 3.90 -2.97 -15.04
CA VAL A 80 4.36 -3.44 -16.35
C VAL A 80 4.00 -2.29 -17.32
N ASN A 81 5.01 -1.67 -17.94
CA ASN A 81 4.94 -0.60 -18.98
C ASN A 81 5.35 0.83 -18.57
N GLY A 82 5.84 1.08 -17.35
CA GLY A 82 6.72 2.24 -17.06
C GLY A 82 6.10 3.65 -17.03
N ASP A 83 4.83 3.81 -17.42
CA ASP A 83 4.09 5.08 -17.33
C ASP A 83 3.32 5.19 -16.00
N LEU A 84 3.21 6.42 -15.48
CA LEU A 84 2.38 6.70 -14.33
C LEU A 84 0.90 6.69 -14.74
N PRO A 85 0.01 6.06 -13.96
CA PRO A 85 -1.42 6.16 -14.20
C PRO A 85 -1.85 7.62 -14.04
N ALA A 86 -2.87 8.03 -14.80
CA ALA A 86 -3.50 9.33 -14.60
C ALA A 86 -4.00 9.46 -13.14
N LEU A 87 -3.78 10.63 -12.54
CA LEU A 87 -4.32 10.96 -11.23
C LEU A 87 -5.85 10.96 -11.31
N ARG A 88 -6.50 10.23 -10.39
CA ARG A 88 -7.96 10.14 -10.34
C ARG A 88 -8.60 11.20 -9.46
N ASN A 89 -7.85 11.77 -8.53
CA ASN A 89 -8.31 12.87 -7.70
C ASN A 89 -7.88 14.21 -8.31
N GLU A 90 -8.73 15.22 -8.21
CA GLU A 90 -8.41 16.58 -8.67
C GLU A 90 -7.31 17.22 -7.82
N THR A 91 -7.31 16.94 -6.51
CA THR A 91 -6.33 17.50 -5.57
C THR A 91 -5.68 16.44 -4.68
N MET A 92 -4.51 16.78 -4.14
CA MET A 92 -3.82 15.93 -3.16
C MET A 92 -4.65 15.76 -1.87
N GLU A 93 -5.41 16.77 -1.43
CA GLU A 93 -6.25 16.65 -0.24
C GLU A 93 -7.44 15.69 -0.47
N ASP A 94 -7.96 15.63 -1.69
CA ASP A 94 -8.96 14.63 -2.08
C ASP A 94 -8.36 13.22 -2.05
N ALA A 95 -7.15 13.04 -2.57
CA ALA A 95 -6.44 11.77 -2.48
C ALA A 95 -6.16 11.35 -1.03
N LYS A 96 -5.76 12.27 -0.15
CA LYS A 96 -5.57 11.98 1.28
C LYS A 96 -6.88 11.60 1.97
N ARG A 97 -8.00 12.24 1.60
CA ARG A 97 -9.32 11.91 2.14
C ARG A 97 -9.76 10.52 1.70
N GLU A 98 -9.57 10.20 0.43
CA GLU A 98 -9.86 8.87 -0.13
C GLU A 98 -9.03 7.77 0.56
N LEU A 99 -7.73 8.00 0.79
CA LEU A 99 -6.87 7.04 1.50
C LEU A 99 -7.37 6.76 2.92
N ARG A 100 -7.75 7.82 3.67
CA ARG A 100 -8.29 7.65 5.03
C ARG A 100 -9.57 6.85 5.03
N GLN A 101 -10.49 7.14 4.09
CA GLN A 101 -11.72 6.38 3.94
C GLN A 101 -11.43 4.91 3.63
N ALA A 102 -10.52 4.62 2.70
CA ALA A 102 -10.17 3.25 2.34
C ALA A 102 -9.61 2.46 3.55
N LEU A 103 -8.82 3.12 4.41
CA LEU A 103 -8.29 2.51 5.63
C LEU A 103 -9.38 2.22 6.66
N ASP A 104 -10.34 3.13 6.84
CA ASP A 104 -11.49 2.90 7.73
C ASP A 104 -12.36 1.75 7.20
N GLU A 105 -12.55 1.67 5.89
CA GLU A 105 -13.28 0.57 5.24
C GLU A 105 -12.55 -0.77 5.34
N TYR A 106 -11.22 -0.79 5.24
CA TYR A 106 -10.42 -1.99 5.49
C TYR A 106 -10.60 -2.53 6.91
N GLU A 107 -10.53 -1.66 7.92
CA GLU A 107 -10.71 -2.07 9.31
C GLU A 107 -12.13 -2.58 9.56
N ASN A 108 -13.14 -1.86 9.06
CA ASN A 108 -14.53 -2.28 9.16
C ASN A 108 -14.78 -3.63 8.47
N HIS A 109 -14.19 -3.86 7.28
CA HIS A 109 -14.33 -5.12 6.56
C HIS A 109 -13.88 -6.30 7.43
N TYR A 110 -12.70 -6.22 8.03
CA TYR A 110 -12.14 -7.31 8.82
C TYR A 110 -12.73 -7.43 10.24
N MET A 111 -13.51 -6.45 10.71
CA MET A 111 -14.35 -6.62 11.90
C MET A 111 -15.50 -7.60 11.66
N PHE A 112 -16.04 -7.66 10.44
CA PHE A 112 -17.19 -8.51 10.09
C PHE A 112 -16.82 -9.71 9.19
N SER A 113 -15.58 -9.78 8.70
CA SER A 113 -15.11 -10.83 7.80
C SER A 113 -13.66 -11.24 8.12
N ASN A 114 -13.42 -11.67 9.35
CA ASN A 114 -12.08 -11.97 9.88
C ASN A 114 -11.29 -13.03 9.09
N GLU A 115 -11.96 -13.99 8.45
CA GLU A 115 -11.33 -15.05 7.65
C GLU A 115 -11.22 -14.73 6.15
N ALA A 116 -11.69 -13.55 5.72
CA ALA A 116 -11.64 -13.17 4.32
C ALA A 116 -10.20 -13.10 3.79
N LYS A 117 -10.01 -13.57 2.55
CA LYS A 117 -8.75 -13.46 1.83
C LYS A 117 -8.96 -12.72 0.53
N HIS A 118 -8.10 -11.75 0.25
CA HIS A 118 -8.14 -10.95 -0.97
C HIS A 118 -6.84 -11.06 -1.75
N ALA A 119 -6.95 -11.02 -3.08
CA ALA A 119 -5.82 -11.23 -3.97
C ALA A 119 -4.90 -10.00 -4.01
N HIS A 120 -3.60 -10.23 -3.82
CA HIS A 120 -2.53 -9.30 -4.14
C HIS A 120 -1.81 -9.78 -5.41
N PRO A 121 -1.51 -8.89 -6.39
CA PRO A 121 -0.91 -9.27 -7.67
C PRO A 121 0.34 -10.14 -7.56
N ARG A 122 1.20 -9.87 -6.57
CA ARG A 122 2.48 -10.58 -6.37
C ARG A 122 2.45 -11.71 -5.34
N PHE A 123 1.56 -11.61 -4.34
CA PHE A 123 1.58 -12.46 -3.15
C PHE A 123 0.40 -13.43 -3.09
N GLY A 124 -0.47 -13.44 -4.12
CA GLY A 124 -1.67 -14.27 -4.16
C GLY A 124 -2.69 -13.82 -3.13
N HIS A 125 -3.53 -14.76 -2.68
CA HIS A 125 -4.56 -14.48 -1.69
C HIS A 125 -3.94 -14.30 -0.30
N LEU A 126 -4.13 -13.11 0.29
CA LEU A 126 -3.65 -12.77 1.63
C LEU A 126 -4.82 -12.66 2.60
N ASN A 127 -4.64 -13.18 3.82
CA ASN A 127 -5.54 -12.92 4.94
C ASN A 127 -5.25 -11.54 5.58
N ARG A 128 -5.98 -11.17 6.65
CA ARG A 128 -5.77 -9.90 7.36
C ARG A 128 -4.32 -9.71 7.80
N ASP A 129 -3.75 -10.68 8.52
CA ASP A 129 -2.41 -10.56 9.11
C ASP A 129 -1.33 -10.39 8.03
N GLU A 130 -1.45 -11.12 6.92
CA GLU A 130 -0.56 -10.99 5.77
C GLU A 130 -0.72 -9.62 5.08
N TRP A 131 -1.94 -9.09 4.97
CA TRP A 131 -2.20 -7.73 4.47
C TRP A 131 -1.67 -6.65 5.41
N ASP A 132 -1.79 -6.81 6.72
CA ASP A 132 -1.24 -5.89 7.72
C ASP A 132 0.29 -5.82 7.59
N VAL A 133 0.98 -6.97 7.50
CA VAL A 133 2.43 -7.01 7.27
C VAL A 133 2.80 -6.35 5.94
N PHE A 134 2.01 -6.60 4.89
CA PHE A 134 2.24 -5.96 3.59
C PHE A 134 2.06 -4.44 3.66
N HIS A 135 0.98 -3.95 4.25
CA HIS A 135 0.72 -2.51 4.39
C HIS A 135 1.84 -1.84 5.18
N ASP A 136 2.26 -2.41 6.32
CA ASP A 136 3.35 -1.89 7.12
C ASP A 136 4.63 -1.69 6.29
N LYS A 137 5.00 -2.71 5.50
CA LYS A 137 6.16 -2.64 4.61
C LYS A 137 5.97 -1.68 3.44
N HIS A 138 4.78 -1.65 2.84
CA HIS A 138 4.47 -0.88 1.64
C HIS A 138 4.41 0.61 1.94
N PHE A 139 3.73 1.00 3.02
CA PHE A 139 3.71 2.36 3.52
C PHE A 139 5.11 2.80 3.94
N THR A 140 5.86 1.98 4.69
CA THR A 140 7.25 2.29 5.06
C THR A 140 8.12 2.51 3.83
N HIS A 141 8.01 1.66 2.80
CA HIS A 141 8.76 1.82 1.56
C HIS A 141 8.50 3.18 0.90
N HIS A 142 7.22 3.56 0.76
CA HIS A 142 6.85 4.84 0.13
C HIS A 142 7.16 6.05 1.02
N PHE A 143 7.06 5.94 2.34
CA PHE A 143 7.46 7.04 3.23
C PHE A 143 8.96 7.28 3.21
N LYS A 144 9.79 6.22 3.17
CA LYS A 144 11.22 6.35 2.91
C LYS A 144 11.49 6.93 1.52
N GLN A 145 10.70 6.54 0.52
CA GLN A 145 10.80 7.08 -0.85
C GLN A 145 10.60 8.60 -0.87
N PHE A 146 9.72 9.14 -0.04
CA PHE A 146 9.45 10.58 0.02
C PHE A 146 10.18 11.30 1.18
N GLY A 147 11.15 10.64 1.83
CA GLY A 147 11.92 11.25 2.91
C GLY A 147 11.10 11.59 4.17
N LEU A 148 9.98 10.91 4.37
CA LEU A 148 9.10 11.08 5.54
C LEU A 148 9.50 10.15 6.70
N LEU A 149 10.35 9.16 6.42
CA LEU A 149 10.87 8.17 7.34
C LEU A 149 12.34 7.87 7.05
N GLU A 150 13.12 7.61 8.10
CA GLU A 150 14.52 7.14 8.01
C GLU A 150 14.62 5.61 7.94
#